data_AF-A0A0B2AFV6-F1
#
_entry.id   AF-A0A0B2AFV6-F1
#
_cell.length_a   1.000
_cell.length_b   1.000
_cell.length_c   1.000
_cell.angle_alpha   90.00
_cell.angle_beta   90.00
_cell.angle_gamma   90.00
#
_symmetry.space_group_name_H-M   'P 1'
#
loop_
_entity.id
_entity.type
_entity.pdbx_description
1 polymer ?
#
loop_
_entity_poly.entity_id
_entity_poly.type
_entity_poly.pdbx_seq_one_letter_code
_entity_poly.pdbx_strand_id
1 'polypeptide(L)'
;DVHHGDGTQGVFWNDPRVLTVSLHESGLSLFPGTGFPHEIGGPDAAGMAVNVALPARTGDGGWLRAFHAVVPALVEAFRPEVIVSQHGCDSHARDPLADLRTSIDAQREVALTVSHLAGRFCSDRWIATGGGGYDVIHVVPRVWTHLVGIAAGHPIQLGTPIPESWREYVRERHPERLLPGEDLPGSMGEEADTWWRSWDVGFNPNDAVDRAIMATRKEVFPLHGLDPWFD
;
A
#
# COMPACT_ATOMS: atom_id res chain seq x y z
N ASP A 1 4.48 2.30 -0.32
CA ASP A 1 5.68 2.25 -1.17
C ASP A 1 5.71 0.96 -1.94
N VAL A 2 6.31 0.94 -3.12
CA VAL A 2 6.58 -0.29 -3.87
C VAL A 2 7.82 -1.03 -3.37
N HIS A 3 8.74 -0.34 -2.69
CA HIS A 3 9.95 -0.93 -2.14
C HIS A 3 9.72 -1.45 -0.72
N HIS A 4 10.49 -2.47 -0.34
CA HIS A 4 10.49 -2.95 1.04
C HIS A 4 10.97 -1.84 1.98
N GLY A 5 10.21 -1.58 3.06
CA GLY A 5 10.59 -0.68 4.16
C GLY A 5 11.70 -1.25 5.06
N ASP A 6 12.81 -1.67 4.46
CA ASP A 6 13.94 -2.35 5.11
C ASP A 6 14.56 -1.57 6.26
N GLY A 7 14.68 -0.24 6.13
CA GLY A 7 15.17 0.63 7.19
C GLY A 7 14.24 0.62 8.41
N THR A 8 12.93 0.73 8.20
CA THR A 8 11.93 0.69 9.28
C THR A 8 11.93 -0.68 9.96
N GLN A 9 11.94 -1.76 9.17
CA GLN A 9 12.08 -3.13 9.70
C GLN A 9 13.37 -3.27 10.52
N GLY A 10 14.50 -2.78 10.03
CA GLY A 10 15.79 -2.89 10.69
C GLY A 10 15.85 -2.16 12.04
N VAL A 11 15.24 -0.97 12.13
CA VAL A 11 15.16 -0.20 13.39
C VAL A 11 14.39 -0.95 14.47
N PHE A 12 13.30 -1.63 14.10
CA PHE A 12 12.42 -2.32 15.05
C PHE A 12 12.62 -3.84 15.09
N TRP A 13 13.69 -4.35 14.47
CA TRP A 13 13.89 -5.78 14.25
C TRP A 13 13.74 -6.63 15.52
N ASN A 14 14.19 -6.14 16.68
CA ASN A 14 14.09 -6.82 17.98
C ASN A 14 13.11 -6.13 18.96
N ASP A 15 12.26 -5.20 18.51
CA ASP A 15 11.33 -4.48 19.40
C ASP A 15 9.91 -5.07 19.32
N PRO A 16 9.44 -5.82 20.33
CA PRO A 16 8.12 -6.45 20.29
C PRO A 16 6.96 -5.45 20.40
N ARG A 17 7.24 -4.16 20.62
CA ARG A 17 6.22 -3.11 20.75
C ARG A 17 5.83 -2.50 19.41
N VAL A 18 6.50 -2.86 18.31
CA VAL A 18 6.25 -2.28 16.98
C VAL A 18 6.07 -3.38 15.95
N LEU A 19 4.83 -3.51 15.45
CA LEU A 19 4.52 -4.34 14.29
C LEU A 19 4.81 -3.53 13.01
N THR A 20 5.80 -3.97 12.23
CA THR A 20 6.05 -3.44 10.88
C THR A 20 5.36 -4.32 9.84
N VAL A 21 4.63 -3.71 8.90
CA VAL A 21 3.98 -4.42 7.80
C VAL A 21 4.33 -3.72 6.49
N SER A 22 4.86 -4.47 5.53
CA SER A 22 5.28 -3.97 4.23
C SER A 22 4.66 -4.79 3.10
N LEU A 23 3.89 -4.13 2.23
CA LEU A 23 3.45 -4.68 0.95
C LEU A 23 4.31 -4.04 -0.14
N HIS A 24 5.11 -4.83 -0.83
CA HIS A 24 6.12 -4.33 -1.75
C HIS A 24 6.33 -5.32 -2.90
N GLU A 25 6.92 -4.86 -3.99
CA GLU A 25 7.41 -5.77 -5.01
C GLU A 25 8.57 -6.61 -4.45
N SER A 26 8.57 -7.90 -4.78
CA SER A 26 9.55 -8.85 -4.28
C SER A 26 11.00 -8.38 -4.50
N GLY A 27 11.83 -8.50 -3.45
CA GLY A 27 13.27 -8.28 -3.51
C GLY A 27 14.02 -9.18 -4.51
N LEU A 28 13.37 -10.19 -5.12
CA LEU A 28 13.95 -10.93 -6.24
C LEU A 28 14.11 -10.07 -7.50
N SER A 29 13.23 -9.08 -7.70
CA SER A 29 13.22 -8.22 -8.90
C SER A 29 13.51 -6.75 -8.61
N LEU A 30 13.33 -6.28 -7.37
CA LEU A 30 13.43 -4.86 -7.04
C LEU A 30 14.35 -4.58 -5.84
N PHE A 31 14.96 -3.38 -5.83
CA PHE A 31 15.63 -2.83 -4.65
C PHE A 31 14.66 -2.85 -3.44
N PRO A 32 15.11 -3.09 -2.21
CA PRO A 32 16.50 -3.29 -1.74
C PRO A 32 17.03 -4.73 -1.82
N GLY A 33 16.27 -5.68 -2.38
CA GLY A 33 16.67 -7.09 -2.40
C GLY A 33 16.35 -7.87 -1.12
N THR A 34 15.57 -7.28 -0.21
CA THR A 34 15.09 -7.88 1.06
C THR A 34 13.56 -7.85 1.12
N GLY A 35 12.99 -8.26 2.25
CA GLY A 35 11.54 -8.27 2.46
C GLY A 35 10.91 -9.62 2.12
N PHE A 36 11.64 -10.71 2.35
CA PHE A 36 11.08 -12.05 2.17
C PHE A 36 10.12 -12.41 3.31
N PRO A 37 9.10 -13.27 3.06
CA PRO A 37 8.14 -13.67 4.08
C PRO A 37 8.73 -14.27 5.37
N HIS A 38 9.91 -14.88 5.29
CA HIS A 38 10.60 -15.49 6.43
C HIS A 38 11.41 -14.48 7.26
N GLU A 39 11.54 -13.23 6.82
CA GLU A 39 12.13 -12.14 7.60
C GLU A 39 11.08 -11.60 8.59
N ILE A 40 10.92 -12.30 9.72
CA ILE A 40 9.79 -12.08 10.64
C ILE A 40 10.11 -11.28 11.92
N GLY A 41 11.27 -10.64 11.98
CA GLY A 41 11.80 -10.04 13.20
C GLY A 41 12.84 -10.93 13.88
N GLY A 42 13.58 -10.36 14.83
CA GLY A 42 14.64 -11.03 15.55
C GLY A 42 14.17 -11.77 16.80
N PRO A 43 15.10 -12.34 17.59
CA PRO A 43 14.78 -13.31 18.64
C PRO A 43 13.73 -12.85 19.65
N ASP A 44 13.69 -11.56 19.97
CA ASP A 44 12.78 -11.00 20.98
C ASP A 44 11.46 -10.45 20.40
N ALA A 45 11.30 -10.48 19.07
CA ALA A 45 10.18 -9.86 18.36
C ALA A 45 9.73 -10.68 17.12
N ALA A 46 9.85 -12.01 17.18
CA ALA A 46 9.39 -12.88 16.10
C ALA A 46 7.89 -12.67 15.82
N GLY A 47 7.55 -12.50 14.54
CA GLY A 47 6.21 -12.15 14.07
C GLY A 47 5.92 -10.65 14.02
N MET A 48 6.86 -9.78 14.43
CA MET A 48 6.66 -8.32 14.43
C MET A 48 7.19 -7.62 13.16
N ALA A 49 7.85 -8.35 12.26
CA ALA A 49 8.06 -7.92 10.89
C ALA A 49 7.22 -8.77 9.93
N VAL A 50 6.44 -8.12 9.07
CA VAL A 50 5.48 -8.76 8.18
C VAL A 50 5.71 -8.29 6.76
N ASN A 51 6.17 -9.21 5.92
CA ASN A 51 6.55 -8.91 4.55
C ASN A 51 5.67 -9.64 3.56
N VAL A 52 4.93 -8.88 2.76
CA VAL A 52 4.13 -9.38 1.64
C VAL A 52 4.86 -9.03 0.34
N ALA A 53 5.76 -9.92 -0.06
CA ALA A 53 6.58 -9.78 -1.26
C ALA A 53 5.77 -10.15 -2.52
N LEU A 54 5.22 -9.13 -3.18
CA LEU A 54 4.33 -9.30 -4.33
C LEU A 54 5.11 -9.53 -5.63
N PRO A 55 4.58 -10.35 -6.55
CA PRO A 55 5.13 -10.47 -7.89
C PRO A 55 5.06 -9.13 -8.64
N ALA A 56 6.07 -8.84 -9.46
CA ALA A 56 6.03 -7.78 -10.46
C ALA A 56 4.74 -7.84 -11.30
N ARG A 57 4.21 -6.67 -11.68
CA ARG A 57 2.96 -6.50 -12.42
C ARG A 57 1.68 -6.89 -11.68
N THR A 58 1.75 -7.07 -10.35
CA THR A 58 0.53 -7.16 -9.53
C THR A 58 -0.25 -5.85 -9.68
N GLY A 59 -1.50 -5.95 -10.14
CA GLY A 59 -2.42 -4.82 -10.27
C GLY A 59 -3.41 -4.73 -9.11
N ASP A 60 -4.39 -3.81 -9.22
CA ASP A 60 -5.33 -3.43 -8.17
C ASP A 60 -5.95 -4.61 -7.41
N GLY A 61 -6.66 -5.50 -8.09
CA GLY A 61 -7.35 -6.61 -7.43
C GLY A 61 -6.41 -7.54 -6.66
N GLY A 62 -5.19 -7.77 -7.17
CA GLY A 62 -4.18 -8.56 -6.47
C GLY A 62 -3.58 -7.82 -5.27
N TRP A 63 -3.28 -6.53 -5.45
CA TRP A 63 -2.71 -5.69 -4.41
C TRP A 63 -3.68 -5.46 -3.25
N LEU A 64 -4.95 -5.16 -3.55
CA LEU A 64 -6.04 -5.03 -2.57
C LEU A 64 -6.30 -6.36 -1.86
N ARG A 65 -6.35 -7.48 -2.60
CA ARG A 65 -6.47 -8.81 -1.99
C ARG A 65 -5.34 -9.07 -1.00
N ALA A 66 -4.10 -8.74 -1.35
CA ALA A 66 -2.95 -8.92 -0.47
C ALA A 66 -3.03 -8.06 0.79
N PHE A 67 -3.45 -6.80 0.64
CA PHE A 67 -3.67 -5.91 1.78
C PHE A 67 -4.75 -6.46 2.72
N HIS A 68 -5.94 -6.73 2.19
CA HIS A 68 -7.09 -7.14 2.99
C HIS A 68 -6.95 -8.57 3.56
N ALA A 69 -6.15 -9.44 2.95
CA ALA A 69 -5.88 -10.78 3.46
C ALA A 69 -4.82 -10.84 4.58
N VAL A 70 -4.13 -9.72 4.88
CA VAL A 70 -3.02 -9.73 5.85
C VAL A 70 -3.16 -8.64 6.89
N VAL A 71 -3.33 -7.39 6.46
CA VAL A 71 -3.19 -6.21 7.33
C VAL A 71 -4.29 -6.12 8.38
N PRO A 72 -5.60 -6.21 8.04
CA PRO A 72 -6.66 -6.02 9.04
C PRO A 72 -6.61 -7.03 10.18
N ALA A 73 -6.37 -8.31 9.89
CA ALA A 73 -6.30 -9.37 10.90
C ALA A 73 -5.12 -9.16 11.87
N LEU A 74 -3.95 -8.80 11.35
CA LEU A 74 -2.79 -8.50 12.19
C LEU A 74 -2.97 -7.24 13.02
N VAL A 75 -3.59 -6.19 12.48
CA VAL A 75 -3.91 -4.98 13.24
C VAL A 75 -4.88 -5.29 14.38
N GLU A 76 -5.90 -6.12 14.12
CA GLU A 76 -6.85 -6.55 15.15
C GLU A 76 -6.19 -7.40 16.25
N ALA A 77 -5.31 -8.34 15.88
CA ALA A 77 -4.57 -9.17 16.82
C ALA A 77 -3.56 -8.35 17.66
N PHE A 78 -2.81 -7.45 17.01
CA PHE A 78 -1.79 -6.63 17.65
C PHE A 78 -2.37 -5.52 18.55
N ARG A 79 -3.56 -5.00 18.21
CA ARG A 79 -4.25 -3.91 18.92
C ARG A 79 -3.35 -2.67 19.12
N PRO A 80 -2.87 -2.03 18.04
CA PRO A 80 -1.97 -0.90 18.12
C PRO A 80 -2.61 0.31 18.81
N GLU A 81 -1.81 1.07 19.54
CA GLU A 81 -2.25 2.35 20.11
C GLU A 81 -2.17 3.50 19.11
N VAL A 82 -1.38 3.37 18.04
CA VAL A 82 -1.22 4.35 16.96
C VAL A 82 -0.85 3.62 15.67
N ILE A 83 -1.36 4.08 14.54
CA ILE A 83 -0.89 3.64 13.21
C ILE A 83 -0.02 4.71 12.60
N VAL A 84 1.17 4.32 12.13
CA VAL A 84 2.01 5.12 11.25
C VAL A 84 2.02 4.44 9.90
N SER A 85 1.55 5.12 8.85
CA SER A 85 1.53 4.57 7.50
C SER A 85 2.34 5.43 6.54
N GLN A 86 2.96 4.76 5.59
CA GLN A 86 3.73 5.36 4.51
C GLN A 86 2.96 5.14 3.21
N HIS A 87 2.72 6.23 2.47
CA HIS A 87 1.88 6.25 1.26
C HIS A 87 2.70 6.67 0.03
N GLY A 88 3.80 5.95 -0.22
CA GLY A 88 4.51 6.05 -1.49
C GLY A 88 3.60 5.69 -2.67
N CYS A 89 3.70 6.48 -3.74
CA CYS A 89 2.87 6.40 -4.94
C CYS A 89 3.53 5.60 -6.08
N ASP A 90 4.73 5.08 -5.85
CA ASP A 90 5.57 4.37 -6.82
C ASP A 90 5.11 2.94 -7.10
N SER A 91 4.07 2.45 -6.44
CA SER A 91 3.36 1.24 -6.84
C SER A 91 2.43 1.47 -8.05
N HIS A 92 2.28 2.71 -8.50
CA HIS A 92 1.39 3.08 -9.59
C HIS A 92 1.90 2.58 -10.95
N ALA A 93 0.99 2.18 -11.84
CA ALA A 93 1.34 1.67 -13.18
C ALA A 93 2.11 2.65 -14.11
N ARG A 94 2.19 3.93 -13.72
CA ARG A 94 2.94 4.99 -14.43
C ARG A 94 4.30 5.27 -13.82
N ASP A 95 4.62 4.69 -12.66
CA ASP A 95 5.89 4.94 -12.02
C ASP A 95 7.03 4.27 -12.83
N PRO A 96 8.14 4.99 -13.10
CA PRO A 96 9.22 4.46 -13.91
C PRO A 96 10.17 3.51 -13.15
N LEU A 97 10.07 3.41 -11.82
CA LEU A 97 11.07 2.71 -11.01
C LEU A 97 10.68 1.29 -10.57
N ALA A 98 9.44 0.87 -10.79
CA ALA A 98 8.96 -0.46 -10.37
C ALA A 98 7.92 -1.03 -11.33
N ASP A 99 7.54 -2.30 -11.13
CA ASP A 99 6.65 -3.03 -12.04
C ASP A 99 5.24 -3.27 -11.49
N LEU A 100 4.93 -2.89 -10.24
CA LEU A 100 3.55 -2.92 -9.74
C LEU A 100 2.64 -2.00 -10.58
N ARG A 101 1.36 -2.37 -10.67
CA ARG A 101 0.39 -1.72 -11.57
C ARG A 101 -0.86 -1.28 -10.83
N THR A 102 -0.67 -0.60 -9.71
CA THR A 102 -1.81 -0.03 -8.97
C THR A 102 -2.34 1.22 -9.66
N SER A 103 -3.62 1.51 -9.46
CA SER A 103 -4.28 2.77 -9.78
C SER A 103 -4.33 3.70 -8.57
N ILE A 104 -4.71 4.96 -8.81
CA ILE A 104 -5.05 5.90 -7.74
C ILE A 104 -6.21 5.37 -6.89
N ASP A 105 -7.19 4.74 -7.53
CA ASP A 105 -8.43 4.28 -6.90
C ASP A 105 -8.13 3.19 -5.87
N ALA A 106 -7.26 2.23 -6.20
CA ALA A 106 -6.81 1.21 -5.26
C ALA A 106 -5.97 1.80 -4.11
N GLN A 107 -5.03 2.70 -4.39
CA GLN A 107 -4.23 3.36 -3.35
C GLN A 107 -5.10 4.17 -2.38
N ARG A 108 -6.15 4.83 -2.90
CA ARG A 108 -7.16 5.52 -2.11
C ARG A 108 -7.95 4.56 -1.22
N GLU A 109 -8.34 3.39 -1.73
CA GLU A 109 -9.06 2.37 -0.94
C GLU A 109 -8.23 1.87 0.24
N VAL A 110 -6.93 1.63 0.04
CA VAL A 110 -6.01 1.29 1.13
C VAL A 110 -5.92 2.43 2.14
N ALA A 111 -5.80 3.69 1.71
CA ALA A 111 -5.77 4.83 2.63
C ALA A 111 -7.07 4.98 3.45
N LEU A 112 -8.23 4.74 2.84
CA LEU A 112 -9.52 4.70 3.55
C LEU A 112 -9.55 3.57 4.59
N THR A 113 -9.08 2.39 4.22
CA THR A 113 -9.05 1.24 5.13
C THR A 113 -8.10 1.48 6.31
N VAL A 114 -6.92 2.07 6.08
CA VAL A 114 -5.99 2.45 7.15
C VAL A 114 -6.62 3.47 8.10
N SER A 115 -7.31 4.49 7.57
CA SER A 115 -8.06 5.46 8.37
C SER A 115 -9.13 4.76 9.23
N HIS A 116 -9.89 3.84 8.64
CA HIS A 116 -10.89 3.05 9.37
C HIS A 116 -10.28 2.20 10.50
N LEU A 117 -9.16 1.51 10.23
CA LEU A 117 -8.44 0.73 11.23
C LEU A 117 -7.93 1.62 12.38
N ALA A 118 -7.43 2.81 12.09
CA ALA A 118 -7.01 3.76 13.12
C ALA A 118 -8.18 4.25 13.97
N GLY A 119 -9.34 4.53 13.36
CA GLY A 119 -10.55 4.87 14.10
C GLY A 119 -11.03 3.73 15.01
N ARG A 120 -10.99 2.48 14.52
CA ARG A 120 -11.44 1.30 15.27
C ARG A 120 -10.50 0.92 16.42
N PHE A 121 -9.18 0.95 16.22
CA PHE A 121 -8.21 0.38 17.16
C PHE A 121 -7.35 1.43 17.88
N CYS A 122 -7.19 2.63 17.32
CA CYS A 122 -6.21 3.62 17.79
C CYS A 122 -6.84 4.93 18.30
N SER A 123 -8.16 4.99 18.48
CA SER A 123 -8.87 6.24 18.83
C SER A 123 -8.51 7.39 17.87
N ASP A 124 -8.53 7.10 16.57
CA ASP A 124 -8.17 8.02 15.47
C ASP A 124 -6.70 8.50 15.47
N ARG A 125 -5.81 7.88 16.27
CA ARG A 125 -4.37 8.19 16.23
C ARG A 125 -3.73 7.57 14.98
N TRP A 126 -3.64 8.39 13.95
CA TRP A 126 -3.04 8.04 12.67
C TRP A 126 -2.02 9.10 12.21
N ILE A 127 -0.79 8.67 11.90
CA ILE A 127 0.23 9.50 11.27
C ILE A 127 0.45 8.96 9.85
N ALA A 128 -0.03 9.71 8.86
CA ALA A 128 0.20 9.43 7.46
C ALA A 128 1.43 10.19 6.95
N THR A 129 2.35 9.49 6.31
CA THR A 129 3.52 10.06 5.63
C THR A 129 3.48 9.76 4.13
N GLY A 130 4.24 10.54 3.35
CA GLY A 130 4.40 10.32 1.91
C GLY A 130 5.27 9.10 1.60
N GLY A 131 6.22 9.24 0.67
CA GLY A 131 7.09 8.15 0.26
C GLY A 131 7.78 8.36 -1.07
N GLY A 132 8.14 7.26 -1.74
CA GLY A 132 8.48 7.27 -3.16
C GLY A 132 7.28 7.63 -4.03
N GLY A 133 7.52 7.89 -5.32
CA GLY A 133 6.51 8.35 -6.27
C GLY A 133 7.12 9.36 -7.23
N TYR A 134 7.27 8.96 -8.48
CA TYR A 134 8.14 9.65 -9.43
C TYR A 134 7.38 10.17 -10.66
N ASP A 135 6.12 9.77 -10.87
CA ASP A 135 5.18 10.52 -11.71
C ASP A 135 4.54 11.66 -10.88
N VAL A 136 5.26 12.77 -10.82
CA VAL A 136 4.92 13.94 -10.01
C VAL A 136 3.82 14.84 -10.60
N ILE A 137 3.31 14.50 -11.79
CA ILE A 137 2.23 15.26 -12.45
C ILE A 137 0.94 14.47 -12.39
N HIS A 138 0.97 13.22 -12.83
CA HIS A 138 -0.23 12.42 -12.99
C HIS A 138 -0.57 11.67 -11.71
N VAL A 139 0.39 11.25 -10.90
CA VAL A 139 0.09 10.32 -9.81
C VAL A 139 0.18 10.99 -8.45
N VAL A 140 1.37 11.42 -8.06
CA VAL A 140 1.67 11.88 -6.69
C VAL A 140 0.70 12.97 -6.21
N PRO A 141 0.40 14.04 -6.99
CA PRO A 141 -0.51 15.08 -6.52
C PRO A 141 -1.92 14.55 -6.24
N ARG A 142 -2.43 13.62 -7.07
CA ARG A 142 -3.78 13.08 -6.91
C ARG A 142 -3.86 12.11 -5.72
N VAL A 143 -2.91 11.17 -5.59
CA VAL A 143 -2.86 10.22 -4.47
C VAL A 143 -2.73 10.96 -3.13
N TRP A 144 -1.80 11.90 -3.02
CA TRP A 144 -1.61 12.63 -1.76
C TRP A 144 -2.72 13.64 -1.47
N THR A 145 -3.40 14.17 -2.49
CA THR A 145 -4.62 14.96 -2.27
C THR A 145 -5.74 14.11 -1.68
N HIS A 146 -5.93 12.87 -2.17
CA HIS A 146 -6.85 11.92 -1.52
C HIS A 146 -6.43 11.61 -0.10
N LEU A 147 -5.15 11.31 0.14
CA LEU A 147 -4.62 11.00 1.47
C LEU A 147 -4.88 12.12 2.47
N VAL A 148 -4.57 13.37 2.10
CA VAL A 148 -4.83 14.55 2.94
C VAL A 148 -6.33 14.72 3.18
N GLY A 149 -7.16 14.55 2.15
CA GLY A 149 -8.63 14.61 2.30
C GLY A 149 -9.14 13.57 3.29
N ILE A 150 -8.68 12.32 3.19
CA ILE A 150 -9.05 11.23 4.09
C ILE A 150 -8.59 11.52 5.52
N ALA A 151 -7.32 11.91 5.71
CA ALA A 151 -6.77 12.25 7.02
C ALA A 151 -7.47 13.46 7.67
N ALA A 152 -7.95 14.41 6.87
CA ALA A 152 -8.73 15.56 7.33
C ALA A 152 -10.21 15.23 7.59
N GLY A 153 -10.68 14.00 7.36
CA GLY A 153 -12.09 13.62 7.48
C GLY A 153 -12.99 14.13 6.35
N HIS A 154 -12.41 14.56 5.23
CA HIS A 154 -13.08 15.10 4.04
C HIS A 154 -12.64 14.34 2.77
N PRO A 155 -12.96 13.04 2.64
CA PRO A 155 -12.52 12.24 1.51
C PRO A 155 -13.09 12.78 0.18
N ILE A 156 -12.20 12.91 -0.81
CA ILE A 156 -12.55 13.42 -2.15
C ILE A 156 -13.14 12.28 -2.97
N GLN A 157 -14.15 12.59 -3.79
CA GLN A 157 -14.76 11.61 -4.68
C GLN A 157 -13.86 11.39 -5.91
N LEU A 158 -13.78 10.16 -6.41
CA LEU A 158 -12.92 9.83 -7.57
C LEU A 158 -13.31 10.65 -8.81
N GLY A 159 -14.61 10.86 -9.05
CA GLY A 159 -15.11 11.68 -10.16
C GLY A 159 -14.97 13.20 -9.97
N THR A 160 -14.40 13.69 -8.85
CA THR A 160 -14.19 15.13 -8.66
C THR A 160 -13.27 15.66 -9.77
N PRO A 161 -13.68 16.71 -10.52
CA PRO A 161 -12.84 17.28 -11.56
C PRO A 161 -11.57 17.90 -10.99
N ILE A 162 -10.45 17.76 -11.69
CA ILE A 162 -9.23 18.48 -11.34
C ILE A 162 -9.41 19.97 -11.68
N PRO A 163 -9.12 20.90 -10.75
CA PRO A 163 -9.21 22.33 -11.00
C PRO A 163 -8.49 22.74 -12.28
N GLU A 164 -9.16 23.49 -13.17
CA GLU A 164 -8.53 23.97 -14.41
C GLU A 164 -7.30 24.84 -14.09
N SER A 165 -7.35 25.63 -13.01
CA SER A 165 -6.21 26.44 -12.57
C SER A 165 -4.96 25.63 -12.26
N TRP A 166 -5.10 24.39 -11.74
CA TRP A 166 -3.96 23.49 -11.56
C TRP A 166 -3.48 22.94 -12.90
N ARG A 167 -4.39 22.59 -13.81
CA ARG A 167 -4.04 22.09 -15.15
C ARG A 167 -3.31 23.18 -15.96
N GLU A 168 -3.77 24.41 -15.90
CA GLU A 168 -3.09 25.60 -16.46
C GLU A 168 -1.70 25.80 -15.82
N TYR A 169 -1.60 25.76 -14.49
CA TYR A 169 -0.32 25.86 -13.78
C TYR A 169 0.70 24.84 -14.27
N VAL A 170 0.31 23.57 -14.42
CA VAL A 170 1.20 22.51 -14.91
C VAL A 170 1.62 22.77 -16.36
N ARG A 171 0.69 23.13 -17.25
CA ARG A 171 1.01 23.46 -18.65
C ARG A 171 1.97 24.64 -18.77
N GLU A 172 1.81 25.67 -17.93
CA GLU A 172 2.64 26.87 -17.96
C GLU A 172 4.02 26.69 -17.32
N ARG A 173 4.09 25.97 -16.19
CA ARG A 173 5.29 25.91 -15.34
C ARG A 173 6.11 24.64 -15.50
N HIS A 174 5.49 23.57 -15.98
CA HIS A 174 6.11 22.26 -16.16
C HIS A 174 5.88 21.64 -17.55
N PRO A 175 5.93 22.42 -18.66
CA PRO A 175 5.72 21.86 -20.00
C PRO A 175 6.75 20.80 -20.36
N GLU A 176 7.95 20.84 -19.78
CA GLU A 176 9.01 19.84 -19.98
C GLU A 176 8.68 18.45 -19.43
N ARG A 177 7.67 18.35 -18.56
CA ARG A 177 7.20 17.09 -17.97
C ARG A 177 6.00 16.50 -18.69
N LEU A 178 5.52 17.13 -19.76
CA LEU A 178 4.39 16.68 -20.56
C LEU A 178 4.89 16.20 -21.92
N LEU A 179 4.33 15.08 -22.39
CA LEU A 179 4.55 14.65 -23.77
C LEU A 179 3.81 15.61 -24.74
N PRO A 180 4.30 15.78 -25.98
CA PRO A 180 3.61 16.62 -26.96
C PRO A 180 2.16 16.16 -27.19
N GLY A 181 1.20 17.01 -26.85
CA GLY A 181 -0.23 16.71 -26.97
C GLY A 181 -0.80 15.82 -25.86
N GLU A 182 -0.07 15.60 -24.76
CA GLU A 182 -0.58 14.89 -23.59
C GLU A 182 -1.66 15.70 -22.88
N ASP A 183 -2.81 15.06 -22.66
CA ASP A 183 -3.87 15.60 -21.84
C ASP A 183 -3.59 15.33 -20.35
N LEU A 184 -3.67 16.40 -19.56
CA LEU A 184 -3.65 16.28 -18.10
C LEU A 184 -4.92 15.57 -17.63
N PRO A 185 -4.85 14.83 -16.50
CA PRO A 185 -5.99 14.09 -16.00
C PRO A 185 -7.17 15.03 -15.70
N GLY A 186 -8.38 14.60 -16.08
CA GLY A 186 -9.59 15.39 -15.91
C GLY A 186 -10.23 15.25 -14.52
N SER A 187 -9.99 14.16 -13.83
CA SER A 187 -10.60 13.82 -12.54
C SER A 187 -9.57 13.27 -11.53
N MET A 188 -10.01 13.21 -10.27
CA MET A 188 -9.20 12.75 -9.15
C MET A 188 -9.00 11.23 -9.10
N GLY A 189 -9.72 10.45 -9.91
CA GLY A 189 -9.60 9.00 -10.04
C GLY A 189 -9.26 8.57 -11.46
N GLU A 190 -9.29 7.26 -11.68
CA GLU A 190 -8.91 6.61 -12.95
C GLU A 190 -9.98 5.65 -13.48
N GLU A 191 -11.15 5.60 -12.82
CA GLU A 191 -12.26 4.69 -13.17
C GLU A 191 -11.81 3.22 -13.17
N ALA A 192 -10.87 2.88 -12.27
CA ALA A 192 -10.30 1.55 -12.20
C ALA A 192 -11.27 0.57 -11.52
N ASP A 193 -11.26 -0.69 -11.97
CA ASP A 193 -11.98 -1.75 -11.28
C ASP A 193 -11.19 -2.18 -10.03
N THR A 194 -11.58 -1.61 -8.89
CA THR A 194 -10.98 -1.93 -7.59
C THR A 194 -11.61 -3.17 -6.96
N TRP A 195 -12.31 -4.02 -7.71
CA TRP A 195 -12.81 -5.28 -7.18
C TRP A 195 -11.65 -6.24 -6.87
N TRP A 196 -11.70 -6.89 -5.71
CA TRP A 196 -10.84 -8.01 -5.37
C TRP A 196 -11.63 -9.19 -4.83
N ARG A 197 -11.08 -10.38 -5.03
CA ARG A 197 -11.61 -11.61 -4.43
C ARG A 197 -11.24 -11.62 -2.94
N SER A 198 -12.22 -11.70 -2.03
CA SER A 198 -11.96 -11.87 -0.59
C SER A 198 -11.15 -13.14 -0.32
N TRP A 199 -10.30 -13.12 0.71
CA TRP A 199 -9.53 -14.29 1.13
C TRP A 199 -10.45 -15.46 1.52
N ASP A 200 -11.64 -15.18 2.07
CA ASP A 200 -12.65 -16.18 2.47
C ASP A 200 -13.10 -17.12 1.34
N VAL A 201 -12.96 -16.67 0.08
CA VAL A 201 -13.27 -17.49 -1.10
C VAL A 201 -12.28 -18.64 -1.27
N GLY A 202 -11.13 -18.57 -0.59
CA GLY A 202 -10.10 -19.58 -0.53
C GLY A 202 -8.82 -19.20 -1.28
N PHE A 203 -7.79 -19.98 -0.99
CA PHE A 203 -6.46 -19.89 -1.58
C PHE A 203 -6.39 -20.62 -2.94
N ASN A 204 -5.82 -19.96 -3.95
CA ASN A 204 -5.52 -20.54 -5.26
C ASN A 204 -3.99 -20.73 -5.43
N PRO A 205 -3.46 -21.97 -5.39
CA PRO A 205 -2.01 -22.21 -5.51
C PRO A 205 -1.44 -21.84 -6.89
N ASN A 206 -2.27 -21.74 -7.94
CA ASN A 206 -1.82 -21.34 -9.27
C ASN A 206 -1.64 -19.82 -9.41
N ASP A 207 -2.24 -19.04 -8.51
CA ASP A 207 -2.13 -17.58 -8.51
C ASP A 207 -0.87 -17.14 -7.73
N ALA A 208 -0.05 -16.27 -8.33
CA ALA A 208 1.22 -15.85 -7.75
C ALA A 208 1.06 -14.91 -6.55
N VAL A 209 0.01 -14.08 -6.56
CA VAL A 209 -0.32 -13.19 -5.45
C VAL A 209 -0.82 -14.02 -4.26
N ASP A 210 -1.69 -14.99 -4.51
CA ASP A 210 -2.16 -15.91 -3.46
C ASP A 210 -1.00 -16.68 -2.82
N ARG A 211 0.00 -17.12 -3.60
CA ARG A 211 1.20 -17.76 -3.06
C ARG A 211 2.01 -16.81 -2.18
N ALA A 212 2.15 -15.54 -2.55
CA ALA A 212 2.83 -14.54 -1.74
C ALA A 212 2.07 -14.30 -0.41
N ILE A 213 0.75 -14.11 -0.48
CA ILE A 213 -0.11 -13.95 0.70
C ILE A 213 0.03 -15.16 1.64
N MET A 214 -0.13 -16.37 1.10
CA MET A 214 -0.04 -17.61 1.89
C MET A 214 1.35 -17.81 2.51
N ALA A 215 2.42 -17.44 1.79
CA ALA A 215 3.77 -17.51 2.34
C ALA A 215 3.91 -16.60 3.57
N THR A 216 3.47 -15.34 3.49
CA THR A 216 3.48 -14.42 4.64
C THR A 216 2.62 -14.92 5.78
N ARG A 217 1.40 -15.35 5.50
CA ARG A 217 0.46 -15.82 6.52
C ARG A 217 1.01 -17.02 7.28
N LYS A 218 1.62 -17.99 6.60
CA LYS A 218 2.21 -19.18 7.27
C LYS A 218 3.34 -18.85 8.23
N GLU A 219 4.14 -17.84 7.93
CA GLU A 219 5.27 -17.43 8.78
C GLU A 219 4.81 -16.61 9.98
N VAL A 220 3.78 -15.75 9.81
CA VAL A 220 3.42 -14.73 10.81
C VAL A 220 2.16 -15.08 11.60
N PHE A 221 1.08 -15.52 10.96
CA PHE A 221 -0.23 -15.65 11.60
C PHE A 221 -0.23 -16.54 12.86
N PRO A 222 0.46 -17.70 12.88
CA PRO A 222 0.50 -18.55 14.06
C PRO A 222 1.12 -17.85 15.29
N LEU A 223 2.02 -16.89 15.10
CA LEU A 223 2.66 -16.12 16.17
C LEU A 223 1.72 -15.08 16.79
N HIS A 224 0.62 -14.76 16.09
CA HIS A 224 -0.44 -13.85 16.55
C HIS A 224 -1.73 -14.59 16.94
N GLY A 225 -1.71 -15.94 16.96
CA GLY A 225 -2.87 -16.76 17.27
C GLY A 225 -3.92 -16.82 16.15
N LEU A 226 -3.52 -16.51 14.91
CA LEU A 226 -4.37 -16.54 13.71
C LEU A 226 -4.09 -17.79 12.88
N ASP A 227 -5.11 -18.31 12.19
CA ASP A 227 -5.00 -19.40 11.24
C ASP A 227 -4.61 -18.89 9.83
N PRO A 228 -3.51 -19.39 9.24
CA PRO A 228 -3.06 -18.96 7.91
C PRO A 228 -4.04 -19.19 6.76
N TRP A 229 -5.09 -19.99 6.94
CA TRP A 229 -6.07 -20.30 5.90
C TRP A 229 -7.38 -19.55 6.09
N PHE A 230 -7.82 -19.37 7.34
CA PHE A 230 -9.19 -18.95 7.62
C PHE A 230 -9.33 -17.55 8.24
N ASP A 231 -8.29 -17.01 8.87
CA ASP A 231 -8.39 -15.72 9.60
C ASP A 231 -7.96 -14.47 8.81
#